data_AF-C1D9Y1-F1
#
_entry.id   AF-C1D9Y1-F1
#
_cell.length_a   1.000
_cell.length_b   1.000
_cell.length_c   1.000
_cell.angle_alpha   90.00
_cell.angle_beta   90.00
_cell.angle_gamma   90.00
#
_symmetry.space_group_name_H-M   'P 1'
#
loop_
_entity.id
_entity.type
_entity.pdbx_description
1 polymer ?
#
loop_
_entity_poly.entity_id
_entity_poly.type
_entity_poly.pdbx_seq_one_letter_code
_entity_poly.pdbx_strand_id
1 'polypeptide(L)' 'MPTSYVRLSAGRQAMPEAMQALAFMAGANSIFYGDKLLTTGNPEADHDAELLAKLDLYPEGQAPKPRPDLHHHHHHD' A
#
# COMPACT_ATOMS: atom_id res chain seq x y z
N MET A 1 19.03 -9.50 4.44
CA MET A 1 17.96 -10.41 4.90
C MET A 1 16.84 -10.42 3.86
N PRO A 2 16.95 -11.20 2.76
CA PRO A 2 16.04 -11.07 1.62
C PRO A 2 14.60 -11.55 1.84
N THR A 3 14.39 -12.48 2.78
CA THR A 3 13.08 -13.10 3.07
C THR A 3 12.35 -12.46 4.25
N SER A 4 12.92 -11.41 4.83
CA SER A 4 12.38 -10.79 6.03
C SER A 4 11.30 -9.78 5.69
N TYR A 5 10.31 -9.66 6.59
CA TYR A 5 9.37 -8.56 6.55
C TYR A 5 9.98 -7.34 7.23
N VAL A 6 10.11 -6.26 6.48
CA VAL A 6 10.52 -4.94 6.97
C VAL A 6 9.26 -4.11 7.13
N ARG A 7 8.86 -3.88 8.39
CA ARG A 7 7.63 -3.18 8.72
C ARG A 7 7.85 -1.69 8.91
N LEU A 8 7.20 -0.88 8.07
CA LEU A 8 7.05 0.55 8.28
C LEU A 8 5.97 0.78 9.34
N SER A 9 6.37 1.20 10.54
CA SER A 9 5.51 1.17 11.73
C SER A 9 5.19 2.56 12.28
N ALA A 10 6.11 3.17 13.01
CA ALA A 10 5.84 4.40 13.74
C ALA A 10 5.98 5.66 12.86
N GLY A 11 5.09 6.64 13.08
CA GLY A 11 5.20 7.98 12.51
C GLY A 11 4.73 8.14 11.07
N ARG A 12 4.05 7.13 10.49
CA ARG A 12 3.53 7.20 9.12
C ARG A 12 2.60 8.39 8.89
N GLN A 13 1.76 8.71 9.86
CA GLN A 13 0.92 9.91 9.85
C GLN A 13 1.69 11.20 9.56
N ALA A 14 2.91 11.32 10.08
CA ALA A 14 3.76 12.49 9.91
C ALA A 14 4.66 12.41 8.67
N MET A 15 4.71 11.26 8.00
CA MET A 15 5.49 11.06 6.78
C MET A 15 4.69 11.48 5.55
N PRO A 16 5.27 12.30 4.66
CA PRO A 16 4.68 12.59 3.36
C PRO A 16 4.42 11.31 2.56
N GLU A 17 3.35 11.29 1.78
CA GLU A 17 2.97 10.15 0.91
C GLU A 17 4.16 9.65 0.07
N ALA A 18 4.92 10.56 -0.54
CA ALA A 18 6.10 10.24 -1.35
C ALA A 18 7.20 9.52 -0.55
N MET A 19 7.37 9.85 0.74
CA MET A 19 8.34 9.19 1.60
C MET A 19 7.91 7.76 1.92
N GLN A 20 6.62 7.53 2.13
CA GLN A 20 6.07 6.19 2.32
C GLN A 20 6.22 5.35 1.05
N ALA A 21 5.92 5.90 -0.12
CA ALA A 21 6.14 5.25 -1.40
C ALA A 21 7.62 4.86 -1.60
N LEU A 22 8.55 5.78 -1.29
CA LEU A 22 9.98 5.49 -1.34
C LEU A 22 10.38 4.37 -0.38
N ALA A 23 9.80 4.33 0.83
CA ALA A 23 10.07 3.25 1.79
C ALA A 23 9.63 1.87 1.25
N PHE A 24 8.46 1.79 0.59
CA PHE A 24 8.03 0.57 -0.08
C PHE A 24 8.98 0.17 -1.22
N MET A 25 9.41 1.11 -2.06
CA MET A 25 10.42 0.83 -3.10
C MET A 25 11.78 0.40 -2.51
N ALA A 26 12.16 0.92 -1.36
CA ALA A 26 13.40 0.59 -0.68
C ALA A 26 13.37 -0.78 0.03
N GLY A 27 12.23 -1.47 0.03
CA GLY A 27 12.09 -2.83 0.56
C GLY A 27 11.25 -2.96 1.83
N ALA A 28 10.58 -1.89 2.29
CA ALA A 28 9.49 -2.05 3.26
C ALA A 28 8.35 -2.82 2.60
N ASN A 29 7.81 -3.83 3.29
CA ASN A 29 6.78 -4.74 2.76
C ASN A 29 5.72 -5.11 3.80
N SER A 30 5.61 -4.35 4.88
CA SER A 30 4.62 -4.57 5.92
C SER A 30 4.26 -3.23 6.60
N ILE A 31 2.99 -3.05 6.95
CA ILE A 31 2.46 -1.91 7.73
C ILE A 31 1.44 -2.42 8.74
N PHE A 32 1.09 -1.57 9.72
CA PHE A 32 -0.11 -1.80 10.52
C PHE A 32 -1.33 -1.32 9.74
N TYR A 33 -2.34 -2.17 9.58
CA TYR A 33 -3.56 -1.87 8.83
C TYR A 33 -4.80 -2.24 9.65
N GLY A 34 -5.89 -1.47 9.49
CA GLY A 34 -7.16 -1.63 10.22
C GLY A 34 -7.49 -0.43 11.11
N ASP A 35 -8.65 -0.45 11.77
CA ASP A 35 -9.27 0.73 12.42
C ASP A 35 -8.64 1.16 13.74
N LYS A 36 -7.80 0.31 14.36
CA LYS A 36 -7.21 0.55 15.67
C LYS A 36 -5.78 0.03 15.74
N LEU A 37 -4.93 0.81 16.41
CA LEU A 37 -3.63 0.37 16.91
C LEU A 37 -3.79 -0.23 18.32
N LEU A 38 -2.67 -0.46 19.02
CA LEU A 38 -2.66 -1.08 20.34
C LEU A 38 -3.51 -0.35 21.39
N THR A 39 -3.60 0.98 21.31
CA THR A 39 -4.29 1.82 22.31
C THR A 39 -5.12 2.96 21.71
N THR A 40 -5.04 3.21 20.40
CA THR A 40 -5.69 4.34 19.73
C THR A 40 -6.42 3.89 18.47
N GLY A 41 -7.37 4.70 17.98
CA GLY A 41 -7.86 4.55 16.60
C GLY A 41 -6.70 4.71 15.61
N ASN A 42 -6.80 4.06 14.46
CA ASN A 42 -5.89 4.22 13.33
C ASN A 42 -6.63 4.95 12.19
N PRO A 43 -6.48 6.28 12.08
CA PRO A 43 -7.13 7.05 11.02
C PRO A 43 -6.51 6.80 9.63
N GLU A 44 -5.45 5.99 9.54
CA GLU A 44 -4.69 5.79 8.31
C GLU A 44 -5.27 4.71 7.39
N ALA A 45 -6.22 3.88 7.84
CA ALA A 45 -6.68 2.71 7.06
C ALA A 45 -7.18 3.06 5.64
N ASP A 46 -7.94 4.15 5.50
CA ASP A 46 -8.42 4.60 4.19
C ASP A 46 -7.29 5.20 3.34
N HIS A 47 -6.45 6.05 3.94
CA HIS A 47 -5.29 6.63 3.27
C HIS A 47 -4.27 5.56 2.81
N ASP A 48 -4.11 4.51 3.60
CA ASP A 48 -3.26 3.36 3.29
C ASP A 48 -3.81 2.58 2.10
N ALA A 49 -5.12 2.36 2.07
CA ALA A 49 -5.77 1.71 0.94
C ALA A 49 -5.58 2.52 -0.35
N GLU A 50 -5.72 3.85 -0.29
CA GLU A 50 -5.48 4.74 -1.43
C GLU A 50 -4.02 4.73 -1.88
N LEU A 51 -3.06 4.83 -0.95
CA LEU A 51 -1.63 4.79 -1.25
C LEU A 51 -1.25 3.45 -1.90
N LEU A 52 -1.66 2.33 -1.32
CA LEU A 52 -1.36 1.00 -1.86
C LEU A 52 -1.96 0.83 -3.25
N ALA A 53 -3.19 1.31 -3.49
CA ALA A 53 -3.81 1.28 -4.82
C ALA A 53 -3.05 2.13 -5.85
N LYS A 54 -2.57 3.33 -5.49
CA LYS A 54 -1.74 4.17 -6.36
C LYS A 54 -0.41 3.50 -6.73
N LEU A 55 0.15 2.72 -5.81
CA LEU A 55 1.42 2.01 -5.99
C LEU A 55 1.26 0.62 -6.62
N ASP A 56 0.03 0.20 -6.95
CA ASP A 56 -0.27 -1.15 -7.44
C ASP A 56 0.19 -2.25 -6.48
N LEU A 57 0.08 -1.99 -5.16
CA LEU A 57 0.44 -2.90 -4.08
C LEU A 57 -0.81 -3.51 -3.44
N TYR A 58 -0.71 -4.79 -3.05
CA TYR A 58 -1.82 -5.57 -2.53
C TYR A 58 -1.43 -6.32 -1.25
N PRO A 59 -2.37 -6.52 -0.32
CA PRO A 59 -2.15 -7.41 0.81
C PRO A 59 -1.75 -8.82 0.36
N GLU A 60 -0.79 -9.42 1.05
CA GLU A 60 -0.35 -10.77 0.75
C GLU A 60 -1.52 -11.77 0.87
N GLY A 61 -1.69 -12.63 -0.15
CA GLY A 61 -2.81 -13.55 -0.25
C GLY A 61 -4.09 -12.95 -0.85
N GLN A 62 -4.09 -11.66 -1.20
CA GLN A 62 -5.20 -11.01 -1.91
C GLN A 62 -4.82 -10.80 -3.37
N ALA A 63 -5.64 -11.30 -4.30
CA ALA A 63 -5.43 -11.05 -5.72
C ALA A 63 -5.69 -9.56 -6.04
N PRO A 64 -4.94 -8.97 -7.00
CA PRO A 64 -5.26 -7.64 -7.51
C PRO A 64 -6.73 -7.60 -7.94
N LYS A 65 -7.48 -6.61 -7.44
CA LYS A 65 -8.85 -6.39 -7.93
C LYS A 65 -8.74 -6.09 -9.43
N PRO A 66 -9.53 -6.76 -10.29
CA PRO A 66 -9.51 -6.46 -11.71
C PRO A 66 -9.87 -4.99 -11.88
N ARG A 67 -8.97 -4.21 -12.49
CA ARG A 67 -9.25 -2.82 -12.83
C ARG A 67 -10.53 -2.81 -13.66
N PRO A 68 -11.59 -2.07 -13.25
CA PRO A 68 -12.65 -1.80 -14.19
C PRO A 68 -11.97 -1.07 -15.36
N ASP A 69 -12.22 -1.58 -16.56
CA ASP A 69 -12.00 -0.88 -17.83
C ASP A 69 -10.64 -0.20 -18.10
N LEU A 70 -9.57 -1.00 -18.30
CA LEU A 70 -8.69 -0.69 -19.43
C LEU A 70 -9.31 -1.29 -20.69
N HIS A 71 -10.15 -0.51 -21.36
CA HIS A 71 -10.47 -0.75 -22.77
C HIS A 71 -9.14 -0.77 -23.53
N HIS A 72 -8.64 -1.97 -23.81
CA HIS A 72 -7.60 -2.17 -24.81
C HIS A 72 -8.19 -1.65 -26.12
N HIS A 73 -7.88 -0.41 -26.48
CA HIS A 73 -7.98 0.04 -27.86
C HIS A 73 -6.95 -0.76 -28.65
N HIS A 74 -7.31 -2.01 -29.00
CA HIS A 74 -6.74 -2.67 -30.16
C HIS A 74 -7.23 -1.86 -31.36
N HIS A 75 -6.44 -0.87 -31.78
CA HIS A 75 -6.43 -0.46 -33.18
C HIS A 75 -5.89 -1.66 -33.96
N HIS A 76 -6.82 -2.42 -34.54
CA HIS A 76 -6.55 -3.20 -35.74
C HIS A 76 -6.55 -2.21 -36.89
N ASP A 77 -5.38 -2.04 -37.52
CA ASP A 77 -5.23 -1.71 -38.94
C ASP A 77 -4.56 -2.91 -39.61
#